data_AF-A0A540L8H9-F1
#
_entry.id   AF-A0A540L8H9-F1
#
_cell.length_a   1.000
_cell.length_b   1.000
_cell.length_c   1.000
_cell.angle_alpha   90.00
_cell.angle_beta   90.00
_cell.angle_gamma   90.00
#
_symmetry.space_group_name_H-M   'P 1'
#
loop_
_entity.id
_entity.type
_entity.pdbx_description
1 polymer ?
#
loop_
_entity_poly.entity_id
_entity_poly.type
_entity_poly.pdbx_seq_one_letter_code
_entity_poly.pdbx_strand_id
1 'polypeptide(L)'
;MWRRVASTSSAQLQNIAASASRRSSSLNHTRRFVISSASSPSSTPLPKSAPPAAPHIASASTSPLKKNPQEANPTATGHELEELAAELEGRDVLEINYPVGPFGTKEAPAIVKSVYDKRIVGCPGIEGGDDEHDVVWFWLEKGKPYECPVCTQVFKVTC
;
A
#
# COMPACT_ATOMS: atom_id res chain seq x y z
N MET A 1 -9.49 9.84 -7.50
CA MET A 1 -8.84 10.86 -6.64
C MET A 1 -7.42 11.06 -7.15
N TRP A 2 -6.98 12.30 -7.38
CA TRP A 2 -5.60 12.58 -7.81
C TRP A 2 -4.63 12.24 -6.68
N ARG A 3 -3.57 11.50 -6.99
CA ARG A 3 -2.48 11.21 -6.04
C ARG A 3 -1.22 11.96 -6.47
N ARG A 4 -0.46 12.45 -5.50
CA ARG A 4 0.84 13.07 -5.79
C ARG A 4 1.95 12.05 -5.73
N VAL A 5 2.96 12.24 -6.58
CA VAL A 5 4.24 11.56 -6.40
C VAL A 5 4.95 12.27 -5.24
N ALA A 6 5.14 11.59 -4.11
CA ALA A 6 6.01 12.12 -3.06
C ALA A 6 7.45 12.13 -3.60
N SER A 7 8.09 13.29 -3.66
CA SER A 7 9.54 13.36 -3.81
C SER A 7 10.16 12.84 -2.53
N THR A 8 10.42 11.53 -2.46
CA THR A 8 11.31 10.99 -1.44
C THR A 8 12.72 11.50 -1.75
N SER A 9 13.10 12.66 -1.21
CA SER A 9 14.51 12.91 -0.98
C SER A 9 14.98 11.80 -0.06
N SER A 10 15.98 11.01 -0.46
CA SER A 10 16.62 10.03 0.42
C SER A 10 17.17 10.74 1.65
N ALA A 11 16.35 10.90 2.68
CA ALA A 11 16.82 11.25 4.01
C ALA A 11 17.46 9.99 4.57
N GLN A 12 18.80 10.00 4.62
CA GLN A 12 19.61 8.98 5.29
C GLN A 12 19.01 8.71 6.67
N LEU A 13 18.61 7.46 6.90
CA LEU A 13 18.36 6.93 8.24
C LEU A 13 19.69 6.98 9.01
N GLN A 14 19.86 8.03 9.80
CA GLN A 14 20.88 8.06 10.85
C GLN A 14 20.31 7.35 12.07
N ASN A 15 20.81 6.15 12.33
CA ASN A 15 20.64 5.48 13.62
C ASN A 15 21.30 6.34 14.71
N ILE A 16 20.49 7.07 15.48
CA ILE A 16 20.95 7.72 16.69
C ILE A 16 20.77 6.70 17.83
N ALA A 17 21.87 6.07 18.21
CA ALA A 17 21.97 5.29 19.43
C ALA A 17 21.86 6.25 20.63
N ALA A 18 20.69 6.30 21.28
CA ALA A 18 20.53 7.03 22.54
C ALA A 18 21.16 6.23 23.68
N SER A 19 22.29 6.71 24.18
CA SER A 19 22.94 6.28 25.40
C SER A 19 22.08 6.63 26.63
N ALA A 20 21.64 5.59 27.34
CA ALA A 20 20.86 5.73 28.56
C ALA A 20 21.72 6.32 29.69
N SER A 21 21.46 7.58 30.03
CA SER A 21 22.02 8.22 31.22
C SER A 21 21.01 8.13 32.37
N ARG A 22 21.43 7.45 33.44
CA ARG A 22 20.63 7.23 34.65
C ARG A 22 20.55 8.50 35.48
N ARG A 23 19.35 8.99 35.81
CA ARG A 23 19.08 9.68 37.08
C ARG A 23 17.68 9.36 37.60
N SER A 24 17.67 8.99 38.87
CA SER A 24 16.55 8.53 39.68
C SER A 24 15.64 9.68 40.10
N SER A 25 14.32 9.45 40.17
CA SER A 25 13.52 9.95 41.27
C SER A 25 12.34 9.02 41.57
N SER A 26 12.27 8.65 42.84
CA SER A 26 11.26 7.86 43.53
C SER A 26 9.87 8.49 43.44
N LEU A 27 8.81 7.67 43.39
CA LEU A 27 7.70 7.75 44.34
C LEU A 27 6.80 6.51 44.23
N ASN A 28 6.42 6.02 45.42
CA ASN A 28 5.80 4.74 45.68
C ASN A 28 4.30 4.70 45.33
N HIS A 29 3.82 3.59 44.77
CA HIS A 29 2.56 3.02 45.25
C HIS A 29 2.47 1.49 45.14
N THR A 30 2.79 0.87 46.28
CA THR A 30 1.93 -0.06 47.03
C THR A 30 1.20 -1.19 46.28
N ARG A 31 1.71 -2.41 46.49
CA ARG A 31 1.00 -3.67 46.86
C ARG A 31 0.00 -4.26 45.81
N ARG A 32 0.05 -5.54 45.43
CA ARG A 32 0.08 -6.76 46.27
C ARG A 32 0.50 -8.01 45.48
N PHE A 33 1.43 -8.76 46.10
CA PHE A 33 1.52 -10.22 46.24
C PHE A 33 1.51 -11.14 45.02
N VAL A 34 2.72 -11.56 44.67
CA VAL A 34 3.07 -12.96 44.33
C VAL A 34 3.54 -13.65 45.62
N ILE A 35 3.17 -14.91 45.80
CA ILE A 35 3.91 -15.88 46.62
C ILE A 35 4.05 -17.07 45.67
N SER A 36 5.22 -17.30 45.05
CA SER A 36 6.37 -18.02 45.61
C SER A 36 6.00 -19.45 46.04
N SER A 37 6.76 -20.50 45.83
CA SER A 37 8.04 -20.79 45.17
C SER A 37 8.18 -22.32 45.26
N ALA A 38 9.20 -22.84 44.55
CA ALA A 38 10.07 -23.92 45.02
C ALA A 38 9.83 -25.34 44.46
N SER A 39 10.78 -25.69 43.58
CA SER A 39 11.70 -26.83 43.73
C SER A 39 11.32 -28.19 43.15
N SER A 40 12.22 -28.64 42.26
CA SER A 40 12.51 -29.94 41.65
C SER A 40 12.55 -31.14 42.65
N PRO A 41 12.85 -32.41 42.27
CA PRO A 41 13.19 -33.01 40.96
C PRO A 41 12.54 -34.42 40.72
N SER A 42 13.05 -35.15 39.71
CA SER A 42 13.09 -36.63 39.53
C SER A 42 12.27 -37.29 38.41
N SER A 43 13.02 -37.72 37.38
CA SER A 43 13.11 -39.08 36.82
C SER A 43 11.86 -39.76 36.23
N THR A 44 11.85 -39.98 34.91
CA THR A 44 12.03 -41.30 34.23
C THR A 44 11.74 -41.17 32.71
N PRO A 45 12.32 -42.04 31.86
CA PRO A 45 12.35 -41.86 30.40
C PRO A 45 11.15 -42.52 29.70
N LEU A 46 10.55 -41.82 28.72
CA LEU A 46 9.54 -42.39 27.82
C LEU A 46 10.13 -42.67 26.42
N PRO A 47 9.75 -43.79 25.78
CA PRO A 47 10.39 -44.29 24.58
C PRO A 47 9.97 -43.58 23.28
N LYS A 48 10.92 -43.58 22.34
CA LYS A 48 10.84 -43.14 20.94
C LYS A 48 9.50 -43.47 20.28
N SER A 49 8.84 -42.44 19.76
CA SER A 49 7.91 -42.57 18.63
C SER A 49 8.39 -41.60 17.55
N ALA A 50 8.86 -42.15 16.43
CA ALA A 50 9.25 -41.38 15.26
C ALA A 50 8.01 -40.66 14.70
N PRO A 51 8.06 -39.36 14.38
CA PRO A 51 7.01 -38.76 13.58
C PRO A 51 7.06 -39.40 12.18
N PRO A 52 5.92 -39.83 11.61
CA PRO A 52 5.90 -40.22 10.20
C PRO A 52 6.32 -39.00 9.38
N ALA A 53 7.29 -39.21 8.48
CA ALA A 53 7.74 -38.21 7.54
C ALA A 53 6.51 -37.67 6.80
N ALA A 54 6.20 -36.39 7.01
CA ALA A 54 5.26 -35.69 6.16
C ALA A 54 5.79 -35.80 4.72
N PRO A 55 4.98 -36.22 3.73
CA PRO A 55 5.39 -36.12 2.35
C PRO A 55 5.63 -34.64 2.07
N HIS A 56 6.90 -34.33 1.84
CA HIS A 56 7.35 -33.09 1.25
C HIS A 56 6.67 -33.00 -0.11
N ILE A 57 5.53 -32.30 -0.18
CA ILE A 57 5.07 -31.73 -1.44
C ILE A 57 6.04 -30.59 -1.73
N ALA A 58 7.21 -30.95 -2.24
CA ALA A 58 8.01 -30.06 -3.05
C ALA A 58 7.21 -29.86 -4.34
N SER A 59 6.31 -28.89 -4.32
CA SER A 59 5.96 -28.16 -5.52
C SER A 59 6.39 -26.73 -5.29
N ALA A 60 7.71 -26.56 -5.28
CA ALA A 60 8.30 -25.38 -5.87
C ALA A 60 7.94 -25.43 -7.37
N SER A 61 6.68 -25.12 -7.67
CA SER A 61 6.27 -24.78 -9.02
C SER A 61 6.71 -23.35 -9.22
N THR A 62 8.02 -23.17 -9.42
CA THR A 62 8.54 -22.11 -10.29
C THR A 62 7.99 -22.40 -11.68
N SER A 63 6.69 -22.15 -11.85
CA SER A 63 6.02 -22.36 -13.11
C SER A 63 6.45 -21.21 -14.01
N PRO A 64 6.99 -21.50 -15.20
CA PRO A 64 7.26 -20.46 -16.18
C PRO A 64 5.95 -19.73 -16.44
N LEU A 65 6.00 -18.40 -16.41
CA LEU A 65 5.00 -17.45 -16.90
C LEU A 65 3.95 -18.16 -17.77
N LYS A 66 2.80 -18.55 -17.17
CA LYS A 66 1.70 -19.15 -17.93
C LYS A 66 1.43 -18.17 -19.06
N LYS A 67 1.50 -18.63 -20.32
CA LYS A 67 1.29 -17.76 -21.49
C LYS A 67 -0.19 -17.67 -21.86
N ASN A 68 -1.04 -18.44 -21.19
CA ASN A 68 -2.46 -18.54 -21.49
C ASN A 68 -3.32 -18.29 -20.24
N PRO A 69 -4.21 -17.29 -20.25
CA PRO A 69 -5.12 -16.99 -19.13
C PRO A 69 -6.03 -18.17 -18.75
N GLN A 70 -6.46 -18.95 -19.74
CA GLN A 70 -7.31 -20.14 -19.52
C GLN A 70 -6.59 -21.30 -18.84
N GLU A 71 -5.25 -21.29 -18.82
CA GLU A 71 -4.50 -22.28 -18.04
C GLU A 71 -4.50 -21.93 -16.55
N ALA A 72 -4.67 -20.66 -16.18
CA ALA A 72 -4.81 -20.21 -14.79
C ALA A 72 -6.20 -20.55 -14.25
N ASN A 73 -7.26 -20.23 -15.00
CA ASN A 73 -8.62 -20.67 -14.72
C ASN A 73 -9.34 -21.09 -16.02
N PRO A 74 -9.55 -22.39 -16.27
CA PRO A 74 -10.14 -22.88 -17.52
C PRO A 74 -11.63 -22.53 -17.70
N THR A 75 -12.31 -22.16 -16.61
CA THR A 75 -13.73 -21.77 -16.64
C THR A 75 -13.90 -20.25 -16.75
N ALA A 76 -12.82 -19.46 -16.67
CA ALA A 76 -12.89 -18.01 -16.74
C ALA A 76 -13.41 -17.54 -18.10
N THR A 77 -14.39 -16.64 -18.09
CA THR A 77 -15.00 -16.05 -19.30
C THR A 77 -15.38 -14.59 -19.08
N GLY A 78 -15.62 -13.83 -20.16
CA GLY A 78 -16.01 -12.42 -20.06
C GLY A 78 -14.92 -11.54 -19.41
N HIS A 79 -15.31 -10.61 -18.55
CA HIS A 79 -14.38 -9.70 -17.85
C HIS A 79 -13.39 -10.43 -16.96
N GLU A 80 -13.75 -11.60 -16.40
CA GLU A 80 -12.82 -12.41 -15.59
C GLU A 80 -11.60 -12.84 -16.42
N LEU A 81 -11.81 -13.27 -17.67
CA LEU A 81 -10.73 -13.67 -18.56
C LEU A 81 -9.90 -12.45 -19.03
N GLU A 82 -10.53 -11.30 -19.21
CA GLU A 82 -9.85 -10.05 -19.57
C GLU A 82 -8.91 -9.56 -18.46
N GLU A 83 -9.37 -9.58 -17.21
CA GLU A 83 -8.57 -9.23 -16.03
C GLU A 83 -7.39 -10.19 -15.86
N LEU A 84 -7.62 -11.51 -15.96
CA LEU A 84 -6.54 -12.52 -15.87
C LEU A 84 -5.51 -12.38 -17.01
N ALA A 85 -5.96 -12.04 -18.23
CA ALA A 85 -5.06 -11.78 -19.35
C ALA A 85 -4.18 -10.54 -19.11
N ALA A 86 -4.77 -9.48 -18.56
CA ALA A 86 -4.07 -8.26 -18.19
C ALA A 86 -3.01 -8.51 -17.12
N GLU A 87 -3.37 -9.24 -16.05
CA GLU A 87 -2.45 -9.57 -14.96
C GLU A 87 -1.26 -10.41 -15.42
N LEU A 88 -1.49 -11.34 -16.35
CA LEU A 88 -0.48 -12.22 -16.94
C LEU A 88 0.50 -11.43 -17.84
N GLU A 89 0.02 -10.36 -18.49
CA GLU A 89 0.83 -9.37 -19.19
C GLU A 89 1.50 -8.35 -18.25
N GLY A 90 1.17 -8.38 -16.95
CA GLY A 90 1.67 -7.44 -15.94
C GLY A 90 1.06 -6.05 -16.02
N ARG A 91 -0.12 -5.90 -16.66
CA ARG A 91 -0.87 -4.64 -16.74
C ARG A 91 -2.12 -4.68 -15.87
N ASP A 92 -2.54 -3.53 -15.36
CA ASP A 92 -3.82 -3.37 -14.67
C ASP A 92 -4.85 -2.77 -15.65
N VAL A 93 -6.00 -3.44 -15.83
CA VAL A 93 -7.11 -2.96 -16.67
C VAL A 93 -7.62 -1.60 -16.16
N LEU A 94 -7.54 -1.36 -14.86
CA LEU A 94 -8.10 -0.19 -14.19
C LEU A 94 -7.04 0.85 -13.79
N GLU A 95 -5.84 0.79 -14.36
CA GLU A 95 -4.73 1.71 -14.03
C GLU A 95 -5.13 3.19 -14.13
N ILE A 96 -5.98 3.53 -15.09
CA ILE A 96 -6.49 4.90 -15.28
C ILE A 96 -7.23 5.47 -14.05
N ASN A 97 -7.69 4.62 -13.13
CA ASN A 97 -8.42 5.01 -11.91
C ASN A 97 -7.55 5.62 -10.82
N TYR A 98 -6.23 5.42 -10.91
CA TYR A 98 -5.28 5.86 -9.91
C TYR A 98 -4.27 6.83 -10.53
N PRO A 99 -4.69 8.02 -11.01
CA PRO A 99 -3.77 8.98 -11.59
C PRO A 99 -2.80 9.49 -10.52
N VAL A 100 -1.51 9.36 -10.82
CA VAL A 100 -0.41 9.86 -10.00
C VAL A 100 0.40 10.88 -10.80
N GLY A 101 0.71 12.02 -10.21
CA GLY A 101 1.57 13.01 -10.86
C GLY A 101 1.99 14.16 -9.96
N PRO A 102 2.83 15.09 -10.47
CA PRO A 102 3.25 16.27 -9.72
C PRO A 102 2.08 17.24 -9.47
N PHE A 103 2.36 18.30 -8.72
CA PHE A 103 1.44 19.43 -8.60
C PHE A 103 1.20 20.07 -9.98
N GLY A 104 -0.06 20.22 -10.38
CA GLY A 104 -0.41 20.79 -11.67
C GLY A 104 -0.37 22.32 -11.65
N THR A 105 0.47 22.93 -12.49
CA THR A 105 0.51 24.39 -12.72
C THR A 105 -0.20 24.75 -14.04
N LYS A 106 -0.31 26.05 -14.35
CA LYS A 106 -0.91 26.52 -15.62
C LYS A 106 -0.11 26.07 -16.84
N GLU A 107 1.21 25.98 -16.70
CA GLU A 107 2.16 25.54 -17.72
C GLU A 107 2.23 24.02 -17.80
N ALA A 108 2.20 23.34 -16.65
CA ALA A 108 2.28 21.89 -16.52
C ALA A 108 1.10 21.34 -15.70
N PRO A 109 -0.10 21.20 -16.30
CA PRO A 109 -1.29 20.78 -15.59
C PRO A 109 -1.23 19.29 -15.19
N ALA A 110 -1.98 18.93 -14.16
CA ALA A 110 -2.17 17.55 -13.73
C ALA A 110 -3.02 16.78 -14.76
N ILE A 111 -2.39 15.82 -15.46
CA ILE A 111 -2.99 15.08 -16.56
C ILE A 111 -3.81 13.90 -16.04
N VAL A 112 -5.12 13.96 -16.22
CA VAL A 112 -6.06 12.89 -15.85
C VAL A 112 -6.47 12.11 -17.10
N LYS A 113 -6.13 10.82 -17.17
CA LYS A 113 -6.58 9.93 -18.25
C LYS A 113 -8.09 9.69 -18.15
N SER A 114 -8.83 9.62 -19.26
CA SER A 114 -10.27 9.30 -19.24
C SER A 114 -10.69 8.66 -20.54
N VAL A 115 -11.47 7.58 -20.47
CA VAL A 115 -12.06 6.96 -21.67
C VAL A 115 -13.12 7.87 -22.32
N TYR A 116 -13.79 8.72 -21.52
CA TYR A 116 -14.84 9.64 -21.96
C TYR A 116 -14.36 11.10 -21.98
N ASP A 117 -15.14 11.97 -22.64
CA ASP A 117 -14.86 13.41 -22.71
C ASP A 117 -15.02 14.16 -21.37
N LYS A 118 -15.65 13.53 -20.37
CA LYS A 118 -15.82 14.10 -19.02
C LYS A 118 -15.51 13.07 -17.95
N ARG A 119 -14.85 13.49 -16.88
CA ARG A 119 -14.52 12.64 -15.72
C ARG A 119 -14.70 13.37 -14.40
N ILE A 120 -15.25 12.68 -13.40
CA ILE A 120 -15.31 13.19 -12.02
C ILE A 120 -13.92 13.04 -11.39
N VAL A 121 -13.36 14.15 -10.89
CA VAL A 121 -12.04 14.21 -10.26
C VAL A 121 -12.18 14.80 -8.86
N GLY A 122 -11.38 14.27 -7.93
CA GLY A 122 -11.27 14.77 -6.56
C GLY A 122 -9.85 15.27 -6.30
N CYS A 123 -9.72 16.53 -5.88
CA CYS A 123 -8.47 17.15 -5.45
C CYS A 123 -8.36 17.08 -3.93
N PRO A 124 -7.35 16.39 -3.36
CA PRO A 124 -7.17 16.27 -1.91
C PRO A 124 -6.42 17.42 -1.24
N GLY A 125 -6.04 18.46 -1.98
CA GLY A 125 -5.19 19.53 -1.46
C GLY A 125 -3.71 19.18 -1.38
N ILE A 126 -2.96 20.05 -0.70
CA ILE A 126 -1.52 19.88 -0.43
C ILE A 126 -1.36 19.29 0.97
N GLU A 127 -0.79 18.08 1.08
CA GLU A 127 -0.39 17.54 2.38
C GLU A 127 0.80 18.35 2.94
N GLY A 128 0.64 18.95 4.12
CA GLY A 128 1.72 19.65 4.84
C GLY A 128 2.04 21.07 4.35
N GLY A 129 1.13 21.72 3.62
CA GLY A 129 1.24 23.13 3.22
C GLY A 129 0.03 23.96 3.68
N ASP A 130 0.11 25.28 3.49
CA ASP A 130 -0.97 26.22 3.87
C ASP A 130 -2.28 26.01 3.08
N ASP A 131 -2.22 25.26 1.97
CA ASP A 131 -3.37 24.92 1.11
C ASP A 131 -3.91 23.49 1.35
N GLU A 132 -3.80 22.99 2.59
CA GLU A 132 -4.47 21.75 3.03
C GLU A 132 -5.99 21.96 3.06
N HIS A 133 -6.74 21.08 2.41
CA HIS A 133 -8.20 21.20 2.33
C HIS A 133 -8.90 19.85 2.11
N ASP A 134 -10.19 19.78 2.47
CA ASP A 134 -11.04 18.62 2.21
C ASP A 134 -11.16 18.31 0.70
N VAL A 135 -11.49 17.07 0.36
CA VAL A 135 -11.56 16.66 -1.05
C VAL A 135 -12.60 17.49 -1.82
N VAL A 136 -12.12 18.27 -2.78
CA VAL A 136 -12.97 19.02 -3.71
C VAL A 136 -13.26 18.15 -4.93
N TRP A 137 -14.53 17.81 -5.12
CA TRP A 137 -15.02 17.03 -6.25
C TRP A 137 -15.55 17.94 -7.37
N PHE A 138 -15.18 17.65 -8.61
CA PHE A 138 -15.61 18.44 -9.77
C PHE A 138 -15.67 17.61 -11.06
N TRP A 139 -16.42 18.11 -12.04
CA TRP A 139 -16.44 17.58 -13.40
C TRP A 139 -15.30 18.19 -14.21
N LEU A 140 -14.41 17.34 -14.75
CA LEU A 140 -13.34 17.74 -15.65
C LEU A 140 -13.74 17.43 -17.09
N GLU A 141 -13.84 18.46 -17.94
CA GLU A 141 -14.24 18.34 -19.35
C GLU A 141 -13.03 18.42 -20.29
N LYS A 142 -13.09 17.70 -21.41
CA LYS A 142 -12.08 17.78 -22.47
C LYS A 142 -11.99 19.19 -23.04
N GLY A 143 -10.75 19.67 -23.16
CA GLY A 143 -10.45 21.00 -23.70
C GLY A 143 -10.62 22.15 -22.70
N LYS A 144 -11.16 21.90 -21.49
CA LYS A 144 -11.30 22.92 -20.44
C LYS A 144 -10.48 22.53 -19.22
N PRO A 145 -9.32 23.18 -18.98
CA PRO A 145 -8.60 22.96 -17.73
C PRO A 145 -9.45 23.46 -16.56
N TYR A 146 -9.38 22.74 -15.43
CA TYR A 146 -10.04 23.12 -14.19
C TYR A 146 -9.00 23.53 -13.16
N GLU A 147 -9.21 24.67 -12.51
CA GLU A 147 -8.36 25.17 -11.42
C GLU A 147 -9.08 24.94 -10.08
N CYS A 148 -8.41 24.27 -9.14
CA CYS A 148 -8.96 24.06 -7.81
C CYS A 148 -9.13 25.40 -7.09
N PRO A 149 -10.31 25.74 -6.53
CA PRO A 149 -10.55 27.03 -5.89
C PRO A 149 -9.80 27.23 -4.57
N VAL A 150 -9.22 26.16 -4.00
CA VAL A 150 -8.52 26.21 -2.72
C VAL A 150 -7.01 26.17 -2.93
N CYS A 151 -6.47 25.05 -3.44
CA CYS A 151 -5.02 24.92 -3.64
C CYS A 151 -4.50 25.43 -5.00
N THR A 152 -5.33 26.01 -5.86
CA THR A 152 -4.94 26.54 -7.19
C THR A 152 -4.32 25.52 -8.17
N GLN A 153 -4.41 24.23 -7.86
CA GLN A 153 -3.92 23.16 -8.74
C GLN A 153 -4.74 23.09 -10.03
N VAL A 154 -4.06 23.03 -11.17
CA VAL A 154 -4.69 22.92 -12.49
C VAL A 154 -4.76 21.47 -12.96
N PHE A 155 -5.92 21.04 -13.44
CA PHE A 155 -6.19 19.70 -13.96
C PHE A 155 -6.60 19.77 -15.43
N LYS A 156 -6.17 18.78 -16.22
CA LYS A 156 -6.56 18.63 -17.63
C LYS A 156 -6.85 17.16 -17.93
N VAL A 157 -7.95 16.89 -18.63
CA VAL A 157 -8.27 15.53 -19.07
C VAL A 157 -7.61 15.21 -20.42
N THR A 158 -7.11 13.99 -20.55
CA THR A 158 -6.62 13.41 -21.81
C THR A 158 -7.37 12.11 -22.08
N CYS A 159 -7.84 11.96 -23.32
CA CYS A 159 -8.43 10.72 -23.82
C CYS A 159 -7.34 9.79 -24.34
#